data_AF-A0AA39KUI1-F1
#
_entry.id   AF-A0AA39KUI1-F1
#
_cell.length_a   1.000
_cell.length_b   1.000
_cell.length_c   1.000
_cell.angle_alpha   90.00
_cell.angle_beta   90.00
_cell.angle_gamma   90.00
#
_symmetry.space_group_name_H-M   'P 1'
#
loop_
_entity.id
_entity.type
_entity.pdbx_description
1 polymer ?
#
loop_
_entity_poly.entity_id
_entity_poly.type
_entity_poly.pdbx_seq_one_letter_code
_entity_poly.pdbx_strand_id
1 'polypeptide(L)'
;MFQECSSNAGAMFPTMFNIEKIVSVKKAGGNTVNTASAAVLKKLLDDSVAEQFSWDGRKHKKEFKTFLTAKLLRKAVHSMCQPACTDLQIKNVASQWLTQAKTRR
;
A
#
# COMPACT_ATOMS: atom_id res chain seq x y z
N MET A 1 -46.07 17.27 16.12
CA MET A 1 -46.35 16.94 14.71
C MET A 1 -45.11 16.26 14.17
N PHE A 2 -45.30 15.05 13.65
CA PHE A 2 -44.29 14.06 13.23
C PHE A 2 -43.67 14.37 11.85
N GLN A 3 -42.64 13.56 11.53
CA GLN A 3 -42.12 13.10 10.21
C GLN A 3 -40.83 13.80 9.69
N GLU A 4 -39.60 13.25 9.84
CA GLU A 4 -38.92 12.05 9.24
C GLU A 4 -38.53 12.27 7.74
N CYS A 5 -37.37 11.92 7.13
CA CYS A 5 -36.25 10.96 7.30
C CYS A 5 -34.94 11.65 6.79
N SER A 6 -33.67 11.18 6.86
CA SER A 6 -33.10 9.83 6.69
C SER A 6 -31.59 9.83 7.06
N SER A 7 -31.14 8.73 7.65
CA SER A 7 -29.78 8.37 8.05
C SER A 7 -28.74 8.34 6.91
N ASN A 8 -27.47 8.67 7.20
CA ASN A 8 -26.42 7.63 7.17
C ASN A 8 -25.12 8.05 7.85
N ALA A 9 -24.71 7.23 8.81
CA ALA A 9 -23.37 7.20 9.37
C ALA A 9 -22.37 6.79 8.28
N GLY A 10 -21.37 7.63 8.03
CA GLY A 10 -20.21 7.31 7.21
C GLY A 10 -18.97 7.79 7.92
N ALA A 11 -18.46 6.97 8.84
CA ALA A 11 -17.27 7.25 9.63
C ALA A 11 -16.12 7.74 8.73
N MET A 12 -15.75 9.00 8.95
CA MET A 12 -14.54 9.64 8.42
C MET A 12 -13.34 8.97 9.09
N PHE A 13 -12.93 7.80 8.59
CA PHE A 13 -11.68 7.17 9.03
C PHE A 13 -10.52 8.12 8.68
N PRO A 14 -9.65 8.44 9.66
CA PRO A 14 -8.79 9.62 9.60
C PRO A 14 -7.76 9.49 8.48
N THR A 15 -7.65 10.53 7.66
CA THR A 15 -6.65 10.74 6.61
C THR A 15 -5.22 10.95 7.14
N MET A 16 -4.92 10.58 8.38
CA MET A 16 -3.58 10.66 8.97
C MET A 16 -2.88 9.29 9.00
N PHE A 17 -2.56 8.72 7.84
CA PHE A 17 -1.42 7.80 7.77
C PHE A 17 -0.16 8.68 7.58
N ASN A 18 0.46 9.01 8.71
CA ASN A 18 1.46 10.06 8.89
C ASN A 18 2.59 10.00 7.84
N ILE A 19 2.78 11.05 7.05
CA ILE A 19 3.85 11.19 6.03
C ILE A 19 5.24 11.00 6.68
N GLU A 20 5.39 11.35 7.95
CA GLU A 20 6.64 11.14 8.71
C GLU A 20 7.10 9.68 8.78
N LYS A 21 6.15 8.74 8.81
CA LYS A 21 6.47 7.30 8.80
C LYS A 21 7.09 6.88 7.47
N ILE A 22 6.71 7.53 6.37
CA ILE A 22 7.25 7.31 5.02
C ILE A 22 8.65 7.89 4.90
N VAL A 23 8.90 9.07 5.48
CA VAL A 23 10.23 9.72 5.49
C VAL A 23 11.27 8.84 6.19
N SER A 24 10.89 8.12 7.25
CA SER A 24 11.78 7.15 7.92
C SER A 24 12.20 5.98 7.01
N VAL A 25 11.41 5.64 5.98
CA VAL A 25 11.76 4.57 5.02
C VAL A 25 12.89 5.01 4.09
N LYS A 26 13.05 6.31 3.80
CA LYS A 26 14.18 6.84 3.03
C LYS A 26 15.52 6.60 3.73
N LYS A 27 15.54 6.64 5.07
CA LYS A 27 16.72 6.31 5.88
C LYS A 27 17.07 4.81 5.89
N ALA A 28 16.13 3.93 5.53
CA ALA A 28 16.32 2.48 5.55
C ALA A 28 17.05 1.91 4.31
N GLY A 29 17.64 2.76 3.45
CA GLY A 29 18.69 2.35 2.51
C GLY A 29 18.24 1.76 1.17
N GLY A 30 16.98 1.95 0.75
CA GLY A 30 16.51 1.45 -0.54
C GLY A 30 16.57 2.50 -1.65
N ASN A 31 17.67 2.55 -2.42
CA ASN A 31 17.76 3.46 -3.59
C ASN A 31 17.14 2.87 -4.88
N THR A 32 16.73 1.59 -4.85
CA THR A 32 16.08 0.93 -5.99
C THR A 32 14.59 0.71 -5.74
N VAL A 33 13.80 0.71 -6.81
CA VAL A 33 12.34 0.52 -6.74
C VAL A 33 11.95 -0.77 -6.00
N ASN A 34 12.78 -1.82 -6.11
CA ASN A 34 12.57 -3.09 -5.43
C ASN A 34 12.67 -2.92 -3.91
N THR A 35 13.81 -2.40 -3.45
CA THR A 35 14.10 -2.20 -2.03
C THR A 35 13.16 -1.18 -1.39
N ALA A 36 12.87 -0.07 -2.07
CA ALA A 36 11.96 0.96 -1.59
C ALA A 36 10.53 0.40 -1.46
N SER A 37 10.01 -0.27 -2.49
CA SER A 37 8.66 -0.82 -2.46
C SER A 37 8.51 -1.89 -1.37
N ALA A 38 9.49 -2.80 -1.24
CA ALA A 38 9.47 -3.82 -0.21
C ALA A 38 9.56 -3.23 1.20
N ALA A 39 10.39 -2.21 1.43
CA ALA A 39 10.52 -1.55 2.71
C ALA A 39 9.22 -0.83 3.11
N VAL A 40 8.58 -0.13 2.17
CA VAL A 40 7.28 0.51 2.40
C VAL A 40 6.21 -0.55 2.67
N LEU A 41 6.12 -1.61 1.87
CA LEU A 41 5.14 -2.69 2.05
C LEU A 41 5.26 -3.37 3.41
N LYS A 42 6.49 -3.70 3.85
CA LYS A 42 6.76 -4.27 5.18
C LYS A 42 6.33 -3.37 6.34
N LYS A 43 6.26 -2.05 6.13
CA LYS A 43 5.79 -1.09 7.15
C LYS A 43 4.29 -0.86 7.10
N LEU A 44 3.64 -1.19 5.99
CA LEU A 44 2.21 -1.00 5.76
C LEU A 44 1.38 -2.27 6.03
N LEU A 45 1.96 -3.45 5.83
CA LEU A 45 1.25 -4.73 5.88
C LEU A 45 2.08 -5.79 6.60
N ASP A 46 1.43 -6.55 7.47
CA ASP A 46 1.90 -7.85 7.93
C ASP A 46 1.74 -8.92 6.84
N ASP A 47 2.56 -9.97 6.89
CA ASP A 47 2.53 -11.05 5.89
C ASP A 47 1.17 -11.78 5.88
N SER A 48 0.53 -11.97 7.04
CA SER A 48 -0.81 -12.57 7.16
C SER A 48 -1.90 -11.75 6.47
N VAL A 49 -1.74 -10.42 6.46
CA VAL A 49 -2.64 -9.51 5.74
C VAL A 49 -2.29 -9.54 4.26
N ALA A 50 -1.01 -9.45 3.91
CA ALA A 50 -0.51 -9.45 2.53
C ALA A 50 -0.95 -10.69 1.73
N GLU A 51 -1.04 -11.86 2.37
CA GLU A 51 -1.53 -13.09 1.73
C GLU A 51 -2.95 -12.98 1.17
N GLN A 52 -3.79 -12.13 1.77
CA GLN A 52 -5.19 -11.93 1.37
C GLN A 52 -5.33 -11.02 0.14
N PHE A 53 -4.24 -10.36 -0.27
CA PHE A 53 -4.24 -9.39 -1.36
C PHE A 53 -3.45 -9.87 -2.57
N SER A 54 -3.85 -9.39 -3.72
CA SER A 54 -3.00 -9.33 -4.91
C SER A 54 -3.19 -7.98 -5.57
N TRP A 55 -2.25 -7.57 -6.41
CA TRP A 55 -2.32 -6.24 -7.02
C TRP A 55 -3.64 -5.99 -7.76
N ASP A 56 -4.04 -6.94 -8.60
CA ASP A 56 -5.26 -6.90 -9.43
C ASP A 56 -6.40 -7.79 -8.88
N GLY A 57 -6.32 -8.31 -7.65
CA GLY A 57 -7.41 -9.11 -7.05
C GLY A 57 -7.66 -10.47 -7.71
N ARG A 58 -6.61 -11.12 -8.22
CA ARG A 58 -6.71 -12.44 -8.86
C ARG A 58 -6.80 -13.57 -7.83
N LYS A 59 -7.32 -14.72 -8.25
CA LYS A 59 -7.39 -15.96 -7.45
C LYS A 59 -8.12 -15.78 -6.11
N HIS A 60 -9.28 -15.12 -6.13
CA HIS A 60 -10.11 -14.83 -4.95
C HIS A 60 -9.45 -13.94 -3.88
N LYS A 61 -8.35 -13.24 -4.22
CA LYS A 61 -7.71 -12.27 -3.35
C LYS A 61 -8.31 -10.88 -3.56
N LYS A 62 -8.23 -10.03 -2.54
CA LYS A 62 -8.67 -8.63 -2.64
C LYS A 62 -7.73 -7.81 -3.52
N GLU A 63 -8.28 -6.83 -4.23
CA GLU A 63 -7.51 -5.89 -5.06
C GLU A 63 -6.73 -4.92 -4.19
N PHE A 64 -5.39 -4.95 -4.26
CA PHE A 64 -4.56 -4.02 -3.51
C PHE A 64 -4.53 -2.62 -4.15
N LYS A 65 -4.55 -2.54 -5.50
CA LYS A 65 -4.40 -1.27 -6.25
C LYS A 65 -5.48 -0.22 -5.93
N THR A 66 -6.63 -0.64 -5.43
CA THR A 66 -7.76 0.25 -5.08
C THR A 66 -7.64 0.84 -3.68
N PHE A 67 -6.78 0.28 -2.83
CA PHE A 67 -6.57 0.75 -1.46
C PHE A 67 -5.74 2.02 -1.41
N LEU A 68 -6.01 2.84 -0.38
CA LEU A 68 -5.19 4.01 -0.04
C LEU A 68 -3.72 3.63 0.17
N THR A 69 -3.47 2.42 0.67
CA THR A 69 -2.15 1.83 0.87
C THR A 69 -1.35 1.74 -0.43
N ALA A 70 -1.99 1.44 -1.57
CA ALA A 70 -1.32 1.43 -2.87
C ALA A 70 -1.00 2.83 -3.39
N LYS A 71 -1.86 3.84 -3.10
CA LYS A 71 -1.55 5.25 -3.39
C LYS A 71 -0.36 5.74 -2.55
N LEU A 72 -0.33 5.38 -1.26
CA LEU A 72 0.79 5.70 -0.36
C LEU A 72 2.08 5.04 -0.82
N LEU A 73 2.03 3.75 -1.20
CA LEU A 73 3.17 3.04 -1.75
C LEU A 73 3.79 3.78 -2.95
N ARG A 74 2.96 4.17 -3.93
CA ARG A 74 3.45 4.89 -5.12
C ARG A 74 4.10 6.21 -4.73
N LYS A 75 3.42 7.05 -3.94
CA LYS A 75 3.95 8.34 -3.49
C LYS A 75 5.27 8.20 -2.73
N ALA A 76 5.37 7.20 -1.86
CA ALA A 76 6.57 6.91 -1.10
C ALA A 76 7.73 6.49 -2.01
N VAL A 77 7.49 5.54 -2.91
CA VAL A 77 8.55 4.99 -3.76
C VAL A 77 9.04 6.03 -4.77
N HIS A 78 8.14 6.83 -5.34
CA HIS A 78 8.51 7.95 -6.22
C HIS A 78 9.33 9.04 -5.51
N SER A 79 9.10 9.29 -4.21
CA SER A 79 9.90 10.26 -3.45
C SER A 79 11.26 9.73 -2.98
N MET A 80 11.46 8.41 -3.05
CA MET A 80 12.66 7.72 -2.61
C MET A 80 13.61 7.33 -3.75
N CYS A 81 13.08 6.95 -4.92
CA CYS A 81 13.91 6.44 -6.02
C CYS A 81 14.49 7.57 -6.88
N GLN A 82 15.78 7.47 -7.18
CA GLN A 82 16.48 8.25 -8.21
C GLN A 82 17.35 7.28 -9.04
N PRO A 83 17.20 7.22 -10.38
CA PRO A 83 16.28 7.99 -11.22
C PRO A 83 14.80 7.67 -10.99
N ALA A 84 13.91 8.51 -11.53
CA ALA A 84 12.47 8.37 -11.37
C ALA A 84 11.98 6.98 -11.85
N CYS A 85 11.32 6.24 -10.96
CA CYS A 85 10.70 4.96 -11.26
C CYS A 85 9.29 5.16 -11.83
N THR A 86 8.77 4.16 -12.55
CA THR A 86 7.39 4.19 -13.09
C THR A 86 6.41 3.42 -12.21
N ASP A 87 5.12 3.79 -12.25
CA ASP A 87 4.04 3.04 -11.59
C ASP A 87 4.02 1.55 -11.99
N LEU A 88 4.41 1.23 -13.23
CA LEU A 88 4.49 -0.15 -13.71
C LEU A 88 5.56 -0.94 -12.97
N GLN A 89 6.73 -0.35 -12.73
CA GLN A 89 7.79 -0.98 -11.95
C GLN A 89 7.34 -1.23 -10.51
N ILE A 90 6.73 -0.22 -9.88
CA ILE A 90 6.20 -0.32 -8.51
C ILE A 90 5.13 -1.42 -8.44
N LYS A 91 4.21 -1.46 -9.41
CA LYS A 91 3.19 -2.51 -9.56
C LYS A 91 3.83 -3.90 -9.62
N ASN A 92 4.84 -4.09 -10.48
CA ASN A 92 5.44 -5.40 -10.69
C ASN A 92 6.09 -5.91 -9.40
N VAL A 93 6.87 -5.06 -8.74
CA VAL A 93 7.50 -5.39 -7.46
C VAL A 93 6.46 -5.69 -6.39
N ALA A 94 5.46 -4.82 -6.24
CA ALA A 94 4.42 -5.01 -5.24
C ALA A 94 3.62 -6.29 -5.49
N SER A 95 3.34 -6.62 -6.75
CA SER A 95 2.66 -7.86 -7.14
C SER A 95 3.48 -9.09 -6.75
N GLN A 96 4.78 -9.09 -7.04
CA GLN A 96 5.70 -10.16 -6.64
C GLN A 96 5.76 -10.27 -5.11
N TRP A 97 5.92 -9.14 -4.41
CA TRP A 97 6.00 -9.10 -2.96
C TRP A 97 4.71 -9.65 -2.31
N LEU A 98 3.52 -9.26 -2.78
CA LEU A 98 2.25 -9.80 -2.27
C LEU A 98 2.10 -11.30 -2.57
N THR A 99 2.55 -11.76 -3.73
CA THR A 99 2.49 -13.18 -4.10
C THR A 99 3.40 -14.04 -3.22
N GLN A 100 4.56 -13.50 -2.84
CA GLN A 100 5.55 -14.15 -1.99
C GLN A 100 5.24 -14.06 -0.49
N ALA A 101 4.14 -13.42 -0.07
CA ALA A 101 3.80 -13.28 1.35
C ALA A 101 3.79 -14.62 2.09
N LYS A 102 3.21 -15.66 1.48
CA LYS A 102 3.16 -17.02 2.04
C LYS A 102 4.54 -17.67 2.22
N THR A 103 5.54 -17.26 1.43
CA THR A 103 6.90 -17.82 1.44
C THR A 103 7.83 -17.08 2.42
N ARG A 104 7.41 -15.92 2.95
CA ARG A 104 8.20 -15.14 3.92
C ARG A 104 7.94 -15.50 5.38
N ARG A 105 6.88 -16.28 5.62
CA ARG A 105 6.51 -16.84 6.92
C ARG A 105 7.43 -17.97 7.34
#